data_AF-A0A0Q7SA95-F1
#
_entry.id   AF-A0A0Q7SA95-F1
#
_cell.length_a   1.000
_cell.length_b   1.000
_cell.length_c   1.000
_cell.angle_alpha   90.00
_cell.angle_beta   90.00
_cell.angle_gamma   90.00
#
_symmetry.space_group_name_H-M   'P 1'
#
loop_
_entity.id
_entity.type
_entity.pdbx_description
1 polymer ?
#
loop_
_entity_poly.entity_id
_entity_poly.type
_entity_poly.pdbx_seq_one_letter_code
_entity_poly.pdbx_strand_id
1 'polypeptide(L)'
;MNEAYRVPVTDEDRIRAGLAIQLVAAATGITAERMRAQTRMRGPECRARRLAMYLAYVTFGWPLERVAHAFGLNRATAAAACRWAEDERDRPTLDAMLDRLERCVREVLDAPVCEVPA
;
A
#
# COMPACT_ATOMS: atom_id res chain seq x y z
N MET A 1 17.44 25.57 -6.16
CA MET A 1 18.04 24.38 -6.78
C MET A 1 17.72 23.19 -5.90
N ASN A 2 16.52 22.63 -6.05
CA ASN A 2 16.11 21.38 -5.39
C ASN A 2 15.60 20.51 -6.52
N GLU A 3 16.54 19.93 -7.26
CA GLU A 3 16.25 18.87 -8.21
C GLU A 3 15.58 17.78 -7.39
N ALA A 4 14.27 17.65 -7.57
CA ALA A 4 13.41 16.84 -6.73
C ALA A 4 13.99 15.41 -6.71
N TYR A 5 14.67 15.05 -5.62
CA TYR A 5 15.09 13.69 -5.37
C TYR A 5 13.81 12.85 -5.37
N ARG A 6 13.57 12.21 -6.52
CA ARG A 6 12.44 11.34 -6.74
C ARG A 6 13.06 9.98 -6.86
N VAL A 7 12.88 9.15 -5.83
CA VAL A 7 13.28 7.74 -5.92
C VAL A 7 12.61 7.18 -7.18
N PRO A 8 13.37 6.67 -8.16
CA PRO A 8 12.79 6.12 -9.37
C PRO A 8 11.89 4.95 -8.98
N VAL A 9 10.62 5.02 -9.37
CA VAL A 9 9.63 3.96 -9.11
C VAL A 9 9.79 2.91 -10.20
N THR A 10 10.32 1.75 -9.85
CA THR A 10 10.50 0.62 -10.76
C THR A 10 9.15 -0.03 -11.10
N ASP A 11 9.12 -0.89 -12.10
CA ASP A 11 7.92 -1.69 -12.41
C ASP A 11 7.60 -2.67 -11.27
N GLU A 12 8.61 -3.23 -10.62
CA GLU A 12 8.47 -4.03 -9.40
C GLU A 12 7.75 -3.24 -8.29
N ASP A 13 8.09 -1.96 -8.11
CA ASP A 13 7.41 -1.11 -7.13
C ASP A 13 5.95 -0.88 -7.47
N ARG A 14 5.64 -0.70 -8.76
CA ARG A 14 4.26 -0.54 -9.23
C ARG A 14 3.45 -1.82 -9.02
N ILE A 15 4.06 -2.99 -9.29
CA ILE A 15 3.45 -4.30 -9.07
C ILE A 15 3.15 -4.48 -7.59
N ARG A 16 4.13 -4.25 -6.71
CA ARG A 16 3.97 -4.38 -5.25
C ARG A 16 2.94 -3.41 -4.65
N ALA A 17 2.97 -2.14 -5.06
CA ALA A 17 1.94 -1.17 -4.66
C ALA A 17 0.55 -1.57 -5.19
N GLY A 18 0.49 -2.10 -6.42
CA GLY A 18 -0.71 -2.67 -7.03
C GLY A 18 -1.28 -3.84 -6.23
N LEU A 19 -0.43 -4.78 -5.83
CA LEU A 19 -0.79 -5.92 -4.99
C LEU A 19 -1.37 -5.47 -3.65
N ALA A 20 -0.69 -4.53 -2.96
CA ALA A 20 -1.18 -3.99 -1.69
C ALA A 20 -2.58 -3.36 -1.83
N ILE A 21 -2.83 -2.61 -2.91
CA ILE A 21 -4.15 -2.05 -3.21
C ILE A 21 -5.18 -3.17 -3.40
N GLN A 22 -4.88 -4.21 -4.18
CA GLN A 22 -5.84 -5.29 -4.45
C GLN A 22 -6.17 -6.11 -3.21
N LEU A 23 -5.18 -6.40 -2.36
CA LEU A 23 -5.41 -7.12 -1.12
C LEU A 23 -6.30 -6.35 -0.14
N VAL A 24 -6.04 -5.05 0.02
CA VAL A 24 -6.90 -4.20 0.85
C VAL A 24 -8.29 -4.04 0.24
N ALA A 25 -8.39 -3.94 -1.08
CA ALA A 25 -9.69 -3.91 -1.77
C ALA A 25 -10.51 -5.18 -1.48
N ALA A 26 -9.88 -6.34 -1.59
CA ALA A 26 -10.51 -7.63 -1.28
C ALA A 26 -10.97 -7.72 0.18
N ALA A 27 -10.17 -7.23 1.12
CA ALA A 27 -10.50 -7.29 2.55
C ALA A 27 -11.57 -6.27 3.00
N THR A 28 -11.65 -5.12 2.33
CA THR A 28 -12.53 -4.01 2.75
C THR A 28 -13.80 -3.87 1.88
N GLY A 29 -13.85 -4.54 0.74
CA GLY A 29 -14.93 -4.39 -0.26
C GLY A 29 -14.88 -3.07 -1.05
N ILE A 30 -13.87 -2.23 -0.81
CA ILE A 30 -13.68 -0.99 -1.58
C ILE A 30 -12.85 -1.28 -2.82
N THR A 31 -13.37 -0.96 -4.00
CA THR A 31 -12.69 -1.30 -5.25
C THR A 31 -11.34 -0.57 -5.41
N ALA A 32 -10.38 -1.24 -6.03
CA ALA A 32 -9.07 -0.66 -6.34
C ALA A 32 -9.18 0.62 -7.18
N GLU A 33 -10.19 0.71 -8.05
CA GLU A 33 -10.51 1.91 -8.83
C GLU A 33 -10.87 3.09 -7.92
N ARG A 34 -11.79 2.88 -6.96
CA ARG A 34 -12.19 3.91 -5.98
C ARG A 34 -11.03 4.36 -5.10
N MET A 35 -10.13 3.44 -4.73
CA MET A 35 -8.92 3.77 -3.98
C MET A 35 -7.90 4.59 -4.79
N ARG A 36 -7.91 4.45 -6.13
CA ARG A 36 -6.99 5.15 -7.04
C ARG A 36 -7.54 6.47 -7.56
N ALA A 37 -8.83 6.73 -7.39
CA ALA A 37 -9.50 7.93 -7.89
C ALA A 37 -8.71 9.21 -7.57
N GLN A 38 -8.51 10.06 -8.59
CA GLN A 38 -7.82 11.34 -8.47
C GLN A 38 -8.72 12.45 -7.93
N THR A 39 -10.01 12.19 -7.79
CA THR A 39 -10.95 13.10 -7.13
C THR A 39 -10.64 13.17 -5.64
N ARG A 40 -11.14 14.21 -4.95
CA ARG A 40 -10.93 14.37 -3.51
C ARG A 40 -11.63 13.23 -2.75
N MET A 41 -10.92 12.13 -2.54
CA MET A 41 -11.39 10.99 -1.76
C MET A 41 -11.63 11.43 -0.32
N ARG A 42 -12.85 11.23 0.19
CA ARG A 42 -13.20 11.39 1.60
C ARG A 42 -13.87 10.11 2.06
N GLY A 43 -13.63 9.72 3.31
CA GLY A 43 -14.30 8.56 3.90
C GLY A 43 -13.57 7.24 3.62
N PRO A 44 -14.29 6.13 3.38
CA PRO A 44 -13.75 4.77 3.41
C PRO A 44 -12.71 4.49 2.32
N GLU A 45 -12.79 5.11 1.14
CA GLU A 45 -11.84 4.97 0.04
C GLU A 45 -10.46 5.49 0.40
N CYS A 46 -10.41 6.66 1.04
CA CYS A 46 -9.16 7.26 1.50
C CYS A 46 -8.53 6.38 2.59
N ARG A 47 -9.35 5.86 3.52
CA ARG A 47 -8.89 4.94 4.57
C ARG A 47 -8.34 3.64 4.00
N ALA A 48 -9.04 3.03 3.04
CA ALA A 48 -8.55 1.84 2.34
C ALA A 48 -7.22 2.10 1.63
N ARG A 49 -7.08 3.21 0.90
CA ARG A 49 -5.79 3.57 0.28
C ARG A 49 -4.68 3.75 1.31
N ARG A 50 -4.97 4.38 2.46
CA ARG A 50 -4.00 4.53 3.56
C ARG A 50 -3.57 3.18 4.13
N LEU A 51 -4.49 2.24 4.31
CA LEU A 51 -4.16 0.87 4.73
C LEU A 51 -3.25 0.18 3.72
N ALA A 52 -3.48 0.36 2.41
CA ALA A 52 -2.60 -0.21 1.39
C ALA A 52 -1.19 0.41 1.42
N MET A 53 -1.09 1.72 1.71
CA MET A 53 0.21 2.39 1.91
C MET A 53 0.93 1.87 3.16
N TYR A 54 0.20 1.69 4.26
CA TYR A 54 0.74 1.11 5.49
C TYR A 54 1.20 -0.32 5.27
N LEU A 55 0.39 -1.14 4.60
CA LEU A 55 0.75 -2.51 4.26
C LEU A 55 2.05 -2.54 3.47
N ALA A 56 2.19 -1.71 2.43
CA ALA A 56 3.43 -1.62 1.66
C ALA A 56 4.64 -1.16 2.50
N TYR A 57 4.43 -0.25 3.45
CA TYR A 57 5.47 0.20 4.38
C TYR A 57 5.99 -0.95 5.26
N VAL A 58 5.09 -1.69 5.91
CA VAL A 58 5.45 -2.74 6.87
C VAL A 58 5.87 -4.06 6.22
N THR A 59 5.28 -4.44 5.08
CA THR A 59 5.59 -5.73 4.44
C THR A 59 6.83 -5.68 3.56
N PHE A 60 7.01 -4.59 2.79
CA PHE A 60 8.13 -4.50 1.86
C PHE A 60 9.37 -3.83 2.48
N GLY A 61 9.28 -3.34 3.72
CA GLY A 61 10.36 -2.61 4.39
C GLY A 61 10.73 -1.31 3.68
N TRP A 62 9.80 -0.71 2.94
CA TRP A 62 10.07 0.46 2.13
C TRP A 62 10.16 1.73 2.98
N PRO A 63 11.09 2.67 2.68
CA PRO A 63 11.03 3.99 3.29
C PRO A 63 9.75 4.72 2.84
N LEU A 64 9.23 5.60 3.70
CA LEU A 64 8.01 6.40 3.43
C LEU A 64 8.05 7.14 2.09
N GLU A 65 9.23 7.54 1.64
CA GLU A 65 9.45 8.22 0.36
C GLU A 65 9.20 7.31 -0.83
N ARG A 66 9.68 6.05 -0.78
CA ARG A 66 9.41 5.04 -1.81
C ARG A 66 7.93 4.67 -1.83
N VAL A 67 7.32 4.49 -0.66
CA VAL A 67 5.85 4.27 -0.55
C VAL A 67 5.10 5.43 -1.20
N ALA A 68 5.45 6.67 -0.84
CA ALA A 68 4.80 7.84 -1.42
C ALA A 68 4.92 7.86 -2.95
N HIS A 69 6.12 7.69 -3.48
CA HIS A 69 6.34 7.71 -4.93
C HIS A 69 5.63 6.56 -5.66
N ALA A 70 5.65 5.34 -5.12
CA ALA A 70 4.97 4.18 -5.70
C ALA A 70 3.45 4.37 -5.77
N PHE A 71 2.88 5.14 -4.84
CA PHE A 71 1.45 5.48 -4.83
C PHE A 71 1.14 6.83 -5.51
N GLY A 72 2.13 7.49 -6.12
CA GLY A 72 1.96 8.79 -6.78
C GLY A 72 1.63 9.95 -5.84
N LEU A 73 2.06 9.87 -4.58
CA LEU A 73 1.80 10.82 -3.50
C LEU A 73 3.12 11.44 -2.97
N ASN A 74 2.99 12.39 -2.04
CA ASN A 74 4.14 12.97 -1.34
C ASN A 74 4.44 12.23 -0.02
N ARG A 75 5.69 12.34 0.45
CA ARG A 75 6.18 11.69 1.67
C ARG A 75 5.32 12.01 2.90
N ALA A 76 4.85 13.24 3.04
CA ALA A 76 4.01 13.66 4.17
C ALA A 76 2.67 12.92 4.20
N THR A 77 2.10 12.63 3.03
CA THR A 77 0.86 11.86 2.88
C THR A 77 1.08 10.40 3.29
N ALA A 78 2.19 9.78 2.87
CA ALA A 78 2.55 8.44 3.32
C ALA A 78 2.79 8.37 4.83
N ALA A 79 3.49 9.35 5.39
CA ALA A 79 3.71 9.44 6.83
C ALA A 79 2.39 9.58 7.60
N ALA A 80 1.48 10.43 7.13
CA ALA A 80 0.16 10.59 7.74
C ALA A 80 -0.71 9.34 7.61
N ALA A 81 -0.59 8.60 6.50
CA ALA A 81 -1.26 7.32 6.31
C ALA A 81 -0.78 6.26 7.29
N CYS A 82 0.54 6.14 7.47
CA CYS A 82 1.13 5.15 8.36
C CYS A 82 0.79 5.45 9.83
N ARG A 83 0.95 6.70 10.28
CA ARG A 83 0.54 7.09 11.65
C ARG A 83 -0.93 6.79 11.92
N TRP A 84 -1.82 7.18 11.00
CA TRP A 84 -3.24 6.87 11.15
C TRP A 84 -3.50 5.36 11.20
N ALA A 85 -2.81 4.56 10.39
CA ALA A 85 -2.96 3.11 10.43
C ALA A 85 -2.45 2.52 11.76
N GLU A 86 -1.31 2.99 12.27
CA GLU A 86 -0.77 2.60 13.58
C GLU A 86 -1.76 2.90 14.71
N ASP A 87 -2.33 4.10 14.75
CA ASP A 87 -3.35 4.49 15.75
C ASP A 87 -4.61 3.58 15.67
N GLU A 88 -4.96 3.10 14.47
CA GLU A 88 -6.17 2.31 14.26
C GLU A 88 -5.97 0.81 14.54
N ARG A 89 -4.72 0.35 14.70
CA ARG A 89 -4.42 -1.05 15.07
C ARG A 89 -4.87 -1.42 16.48
N ASP A 90 -5.23 -0.44 17.31
CA ASP A 90 -5.91 -0.69 18.58
C ASP A 90 -7.26 -1.42 18.41
N ARG A 91 -7.83 -1.42 17.19
CA ARG A 91 -9.03 -2.19 16.86
C ARG A 91 -8.66 -3.63 16.49
N PRO A 92 -9.01 -4.65 17.30
CA PRO A 92 -8.55 -6.03 17.09
C PRO A 92 -8.96 -6.62 15.73
N THR A 93 -10.10 -6.20 15.19
CA THR A 93 -10.57 -6.66 13.87
C THR A 93 -9.72 -6.12 12.72
N LEU A 94 -9.23 -4.87 12.83
CA LEU A 94 -8.33 -4.30 11.83
C LEU A 94 -6.95 -4.94 11.95
N ASP A 95 -6.42 -5.06 13.17
CA ASP A 95 -5.10 -5.62 13.43
C ASP A 95 -5.00 -7.06 12.89
N ALA A 96 -5.97 -7.92 13.25
CA ALA A 96 -6.03 -9.28 12.74
C ALA A 96 -6.20 -9.37 11.21
N MET A 97 -6.87 -8.39 10.59
CA MET A 97 -6.98 -8.30 9.14
C MET A 97 -5.63 -7.93 8.52
N LEU A 98 -4.94 -6.92 9.06
CA LEU A 98 -3.62 -6.49 8.58
C LEU A 98 -2.59 -7.62 8.72
N ASP A 99 -2.52 -8.30 9.88
CA ASP A 99 -1.63 -9.44 10.09
C ASP A 99 -1.85 -10.58 9.08
N ARG A 100 -3.11 -10.82 8.69
CA ARG A 100 -3.44 -11.80 7.64
C ARG A 100 -2.97 -11.35 6.27
N LEU A 101 -3.18 -10.08 5.92
CA LEU A 101 -2.72 -9.52 4.65
C LEU A 101 -1.19 -9.51 4.57
N GLU A 102 -0.50 -9.15 5.66
CA GLU A 102 0.96 -9.18 5.72
C GLU A 102 1.52 -10.57 5.43
N ARG A 103 0.98 -11.60 6.08
CA ARG A 103 1.39 -12.99 5.81
C ARG A 103 1.12 -13.38 4.36
N CYS A 104 -0.06 -13.07 3.84
CA CYS A 104 -0.40 -13.37 2.44
C CYS A 104 0.55 -12.71 1.45
N VAL A 105 0.93 -11.46 1.68
CA VAL A 105 1.93 -10.75 0.86
C VAL A 105 3.27 -11.47 0.89
N ARG A 106 3.76 -11.86 2.07
CA ARG A 106 5.05 -12.55 2.21
C ARG A 106 5.04 -13.88 1.47
N GLU A 107 4.00 -14.70 1.66
CA GLU A 107 3.84 -15.96 0.93
C GLU A 107 3.88 -15.78 -0.60
N VAL A 108 3.27 -14.71 -1.12
CA VAL A 108 3.29 -14.41 -2.57
C VAL A 108 4.66 -13.92 -3.04
N LEU A 109 5.35 -13.11 -2.25
CA LEU A 109 6.65 -12.55 -2.63
C LEU A 109 7.80 -13.55 -2.50
N ASP A 110 7.70 -14.46 -1.55
CA ASP A 110 8.69 -15.52 -1.31
C ASP A 110 8.43 -16.74 -2.21
N ALA A 111 7.31 -16.77 -2.93
CA ALA A 111 7.00 -17.81 -3.89
C ALA A 111 8.06 -17.89 -4.99
N PRO A 112 8.41 -19.11 -5.46
CA PRO A 112 9.35 -19.26 -6.55
C PRO A 112 8.82 -18.58 -7.82
N VAL A 113 9.70 -17.92 -8.55
CA VAL A 113 9.36 -17.31 -9.84
C VAL A 113 8.86 -18.40 -10.78
N CYS A 114 7.61 -18.27 -11.22
CA CYS A 114 7.02 -19.14 -12.22
C CYS A 114 7.11 -18.45 -13.57
N GLU A 115 7.81 -19.04 -14.53
CA GLU A 115 7.79 -18.59 -15.91
C GLU A 115 6.41 -18.84 -16.49
N VAL A 116 5.74 -17.79 -16.95
CA VAL A 116 4.45 -17.91 -17.63
C VAL A 116 4.75 -18.23 -19.10
N PRO A 117 4.40 -19.43 -19.60
CA PRO A 117 4.59 -19.75 -21.00
C PRO A 117 3.74 -18.82 -21.88
N ALA A 118 4.25 -18.51 -23.07
CA ALA A 118 3.60 -17.65 -24.06
C ALA A 118 2.26 -18.21 -24.57
#